data_AF-A0A2D8BPH2-F1
#
_entry.id   AF-A0A2D8BPH2-F1
#
_cell.length_a   1.000
_cell.length_b   1.000
_cell.length_c   1.000
_cell.angle_alpha   90.00
_cell.angle_beta   90.00
_cell.angle_gamma   90.00
#
_symmetry.space_group_name_H-M   'P 1'
#
loop_
_entity.id
_entity.type
_entity.pdbx_description
1 polymer ?
#
loop_
_entity_poly.entity_id
_entity_poly.type
_entity_poly.pdbx_seq_one_letter_code
_entity_poly.pdbx_strand_id
1 'polypeptide(L)'
;MKLDVVRTQFGKDATNGMLFVNGVFEAFTLEDEVRDKKIKGETAIPLGEYEIKLRTVGGFHTKYTSKYGAAFHKGMLELQNVPNFQYILIHTGNTDSHTAGCLLIGETQQDLDKGKDGFVGGSGDAYKKFYPKVRDALIAREKVTIKYSNINLDSNELSNKQTDDVMLTKLVDDKFNKIIKELNALKTIQLNKIQ
;
A
#
# COMPACT_ATOMS: atom_id res chain seq x y z
N MET A 1 -1.65 2.19 11.12
CA MET A 1 -0.88 1.69 9.97
C MET A 1 -1.79 1.72 8.77
N LYS A 2 -1.31 2.23 7.64
CA LYS A 2 -2.09 2.34 6.41
C LYS A 2 -1.55 1.37 5.37
N LEU A 3 -2.43 0.54 4.83
CA LEU A 3 -2.16 -0.28 3.66
C LEU A 3 -2.88 0.31 2.44
N ASP A 4 -2.24 0.29 1.29
CA ASP A 4 -2.82 0.73 0.03
C ASP A 4 -2.64 -0.37 -1.02
N VAL A 5 -3.75 -0.82 -1.61
CA VAL A 5 -3.77 -1.69 -2.79
C VAL A 5 -4.11 -0.83 -3.99
N VAL A 6 -3.14 -0.72 -4.90
CA VAL A 6 -3.29 0.03 -6.15
C VAL A 6 -3.40 -0.96 -7.30
N ARG A 7 -4.56 -1.04 -7.94
CA ARG A 7 -4.80 -1.88 -9.13
C ARG A 7 -4.15 -1.26 -10.34
N THR A 8 -3.32 -2.03 -11.03
CA THR A 8 -2.47 -1.55 -12.13
C THR A 8 -2.85 -2.13 -13.48
N GLN A 9 -3.46 -3.32 -13.52
CA GLN A 9 -3.85 -3.97 -14.77
C GLN A 9 -5.13 -4.80 -14.56
N PHE A 10 -6.06 -4.70 -15.51
CA PHE A 10 -7.38 -5.31 -15.46
C PHE A 10 -7.50 -6.33 -16.59
N GLY A 11 -7.56 -7.61 -16.22
CA GLY A 11 -7.73 -8.71 -17.15
C GLY A 11 -9.17 -9.21 -17.17
N LYS A 12 -9.39 -10.27 -17.96
CA LYS A 12 -10.70 -10.89 -18.11
C LYS A 12 -11.15 -11.66 -16.86
N ASP A 13 -10.23 -12.41 -16.26
CA ASP A 13 -10.50 -13.31 -15.12
C ASP A 13 -9.64 -12.92 -13.88
N ALA A 14 -8.90 -11.81 -13.95
CA ALA A 14 -7.99 -11.39 -12.89
C ALA A 14 -7.74 -9.89 -12.87
N THR A 15 -7.35 -9.37 -11.70
CA THR A 15 -6.90 -8.00 -11.51
C THR A 15 -5.53 -7.98 -10.83
N ASN A 16 -4.55 -7.38 -11.50
CA ASN A 16 -3.20 -7.17 -10.98
C ASN A 16 -3.13 -5.86 -10.20
N GLY A 17 -2.41 -5.88 -9.08
CA GLY A 17 -2.13 -4.68 -8.31
C GLY A 17 -0.82 -4.73 -7.54
N MET A 18 -0.63 -3.71 -6.70
CA MET A 18 0.53 -3.52 -5.83
C MET A 18 0.06 -3.13 -4.43
N LEU A 19 0.66 -3.74 -3.42
CA LEU A 19 0.43 -3.45 -2.00
C LEU A 19 1.54 -2.56 -1.47
N PHE A 20 1.15 -1.52 -0.75
CA PHE A 20 2.05 -0.61 -0.03
C PHE A 20 1.71 -0.62 1.46
N VAL A 21 2.74 -0.57 2.30
CA VAL A 21 2.62 -0.39 3.76
C VAL A 21 3.19 0.98 4.09
N ASN A 22 2.35 1.88 4.60
CA ASN A 22 2.71 3.27 4.91
C ASN A 22 3.42 3.98 3.73
N GLY A 23 2.95 3.75 2.51
CA GLY A 23 3.51 4.35 1.28
C GLY A 23 4.75 3.65 0.70
N VAL A 24 5.28 2.60 1.36
CA VAL A 24 6.42 1.83 0.86
C VAL A 24 5.93 0.56 0.18
N PHE A 25 6.45 0.28 -1.03
CA PHE A 25 6.10 -0.94 -1.77
C PHE A 25 6.41 -2.20 -0.93
N GLU A 26 5.43 -3.08 -0.82
CA GLU A 26 5.52 -4.29 -0.01
C GLU A 26 5.55 -5.56 -0.86
N ALA A 27 4.56 -5.71 -1.76
CA ALA A 27 4.34 -6.90 -2.57
C ALA A 27 3.45 -6.58 -3.79
N PHE A 28 3.51 -7.44 -4.82
CA PHE A 28 2.47 -7.48 -5.86
C PHE A 28 1.22 -8.19 -5.33
N THR A 29 0.07 -7.88 -5.93
CA THR A 29 -1.22 -8.47 -5.54
C THR A 29 -1.96 -9.07 -6.73
N LEU A 30 -2.79 -10.08 -6.45
CA LEU A 30 -3.71 -10.66 -7.42
C LEU A 30 -5.10 -10.79 -6.78
N GLU A 31 -6.11 -10.37 -7.51
CA GLU A 31 -7.53 -10.51 -7.18
C GLU A 31 -8.26 -11.12 -8.39
N ASP A 32 -9.50 -11.57 -8.19
CA ASP A 32 -10.41 -11.84 -9.31
C ASP A 32 -10.64 -10.58 -10.16
N GLU A 33 -11.32 -10.71 -11.30
CA GLU A 33 -11.73 -9.59 -12.13
C GLU A 33 -12.72 -8.63 -11.44
N VAL A 34 -12.68 -7.36 -11.85
CA VAL A 34 -13.62 -6.34 -11.36
C VAL A 34 -14.99 -6.55 -12.02
N ARG A 35 -16.04 -6.59 -11.20
CA ARG A 35 -17.44 -6.67 -11.67
C ARG A 35 -18.34 -5.70 -10.93
N ASP A 36 -19.38 -5.21 -11.62
CA ASP A 36 -20.44 -4.40 -11.01
C ASP A 36 -21.32 -5.22 -10.06
N LYS A 37 -21.57 -6.48 -10.41
CA LYS A 37 -22.38 -7.42 -9.63
C LYS A 37 -21.49 -8.53 -9.11
N LYS A 38 -21.55 -8.75 -7.80
CA LYS A 38 -20.78 -9.79 -7.13
C LYS A 38 -21.20 -11.19 -7.59
N ILE A 39 -20.21 -11.94 -8.06
CA ILE A 39 -20.25 -13.38 -8.27
C ILE A 39 -19.28 -13.99 -7.26
N LYS A 40 -19.70 -15.06 -6.57
CA LYS A 40 -18.89 -15.67 -5.52
C LYS A 40 -17.64 -16.30 -6.14
N GLY A 41 -16.47 -15.77 -5.77
CA GLY A 41 -15.16 -16.26 -6.20
C GLY A 41 -14.77 -15.86 -7.62
N GLU A 42 -15.42 -14.85 -8.17
CA GLU A 42 -15.21 -14.31 -9.51
C GLU A 42 -15.38 -12.78 -9.44
N THR A 43 -15.04 -12.16 -8.31
CA THR A 43 -15.25 -10.71 -8.13
C THR A 43 -14.24 -10.13 -7.16
N ALA A 44 -13.47 -9.17 -7.66
CA ALA A 44 -12.54 -8.37 -6.89
C ALA A 44 -13.21 -7.60 -5.74
N ILE A 45 -12.43 -7.24 -4.73
CA ILE A 45 -12.91 -6.48 -3.57
C ILE A 45 -13.39 -5.08 -4.05
N PRO A 46 -14.51 -4.53 -3.59
CA PRO A 46 -14.93 -3.20 -4.03
C PRO A 46 -13.92 -2.12 -3.64
N LEU A 47 -13.79 -1.07 -4.44
CA LEU A 47 -13.00 0.11 -4.05
C LEU A 47 -13.55 0.70 -2.74
N GLY A 48 -12.66 1.18 -1.87
CA GLY A 48 -13.04 1.66 -0.55
C GLY A 48 -11.89 1.55 0.44
N GLU A 49 -12.16 1.90 1.70
CA GLU A 49 -11.23 1.73 2.80
C GLU A 49 -11.87 0.83 3.86
N TYR A 50 -11.13 -0.20 4.28
CA TYR A 50 -11.60 -1.23 5.20
C TYR A 50 -10.66 -1.35 6.40
N GLU A 51 -11.22 -1.57 7.58
CA GLU A 51 -10.43 -1.93 8.76
C GLU A 51 -9.94 -3.38 8.64
N ILE A 52 -8.73 -3.66 9.11
CA ILE A 52 -8.20 -5.03 9.21
C ILE A 52 -8.24 -5.49 10.66
N LYS A 53 -8.71 -6.73 10.89
CA LYS A 53 -8.66 -7.39 12.20
C LYS A 53 -8.06 -8.79 12.08
N LEU A 54 -7.58 -9.31 13.22
CA LEU A 54 -7.16 -10.70 13.34
C LEU A 54 -8.37 -11.60 13.49
N ARG A 55 -8.50 -12.56 12.57
CA ARG A 55 -9.51 -13.61 12.62
C ARG A 55 -8.88 -14.92 13.12
N THR A 56 -9.34 -15.40 14.27
CA THR A 56 -8.77 -16.57 14.99
C THR A 56 -9.60 -17.85 14.85
N VAL A 57 -10.54 -17.89 13.91
CA VAL A 57 -11.36 -19.09 13.62
C VAL A 57 -11.30 -19.44 12.13
N GLY A 58 -11.94 -20.54 11.72
CA GLY A 58 -12.05 -20.96 10.31
C GLY A 58 -10.83 -21.72 9.77
N GLY A 59 -11.02 -22.40 8.62
CA GLY A 59 -10.04 -23.35 8.07
C GLY A 59 -8.68 -22.72 7.73
N PHE A 60 -8.66 -21.47 7.24
CA PHE A 60 -7.41 -20.75 6.99
C PHE A 60 -6.62 -20.50 8.27
N HIS A 61 -7.29 -20.12 9.36
CA HIS A 61 -6.61 -19.94 10.64
C HIS A 61 -5.95 -21.25 11.10
N THR A 62 -6.70 -22.36 11.09
CA THR A 62 -6.17 -23.69 11.44
C THR A 62 -4.98 -24.08 10.56
N LYS A 63 -5.13 -23.94 9.23
CA LYS A 63 -4.07 -24.27 8.25
C LYS A 63 -2.80 -23.45 8.49
N TYR A 64 -2.94 -22.16 8.77
CA TYR A 64 -1.79 -21.26 8.97
C TYR A 64 -1.14 -21.47 10.33
N THR A 65 -1.92 -21.80 11.38
CA THR A 65 -1.38 -22.24 12.67
C THR A 65 -0.51 -23.49 12.48
N SER A 66 -0.99 -24.49 11.74
CA SER A 66 -0.21 -25.71 11.47
C SER A 66 1.04 -25.43 10.61
N LYS A 67 0.93 -24.54 9.61
CA LYS A 67 2.01 -24.24 8.67
C LYS A 67 3.13 -23.38 9.28
N TYR A 68 2.79 -22.36 10.06
CA TYR A 68 3.73 -21.35 10.55
C TYR A 68 3.97 -21.40 12.06
N GLY A 69 3.16 -22.16 12.80
CA GLY A 69 3.23 -22.26 14.25
C GLY A 69 2.59 -21.07 14.98
N ALA A 70 2.17 -21.31 16.22
CA ALA A 70 1.47 -20.32 17.06
C ALA A 70 2.36 -19.15 17.50
N ALA A 71 3.69 -19.28 17.41
CA ALA A 71 4.61 -18.16 17.66
C ALA A 71 4.51 -17.10 16.56
N PHE A 72 4.43 -17.55 15.30
CA PHE A 72 4.34 -16.68 14.13
C PHE A 72 2.90 -16.22 13.87
N HIS A 73 1.96 -17.16 13.78
CA HIS A 73 0.58 -16.90 13.36
C HIS A 73 -0.33 -16.60 14.54
N LYS A 74 -1.02 -15.46 14.50
CA LYS A 74 -1.92 -14.98 15.58
C LYS A 74 -3.37 -14.78 15.11
N GLY A 75 -3.66 -15.13 13.85
CA GLY A 75 -4.94 -14.87 13.21
C GLY A 75 -4.74 -14.50 11.75
N MET A 76 -5.74 -14.79 10.90
CA MET A 76 -5.73 -14.30 9.53
C MET A 76 -5.98 -12.79 9.52
N LEU A 77 -5.34 -12.07 8.59
CA LEU A 77 -5.67 -10.66 8.35
C LEU A 77 -6.98 -10.61 7.56
N GLU A 78 -8.05 -10.12 8.20
CA GLU A 78 -9.40 -10.07 7.63
C GLU A 78 -9.86 -8.62 7.44
N LEU A 79 -10.32 -8.31 6.22
CA LEU A 79 -10.96 -7.04 5.89
C LEU A 79 -12.39 -7.03 6.43
N GLN A 80 -12.70 -6.01 7.23
CA GLN A 80 -14.00 -5.87 7.89
C GLN A 80 -14.99 -5.10 7.02
N ASN A 81 -16.27 -5.51 7.09
CA ASN A 81 -17.41 -4.80 6.49
C ASN A 81 -17.30 -4.60 4.97
N VAL A 82 -16.69 -5.54 4.24
CA VAL A 82 -16.61 -5.48 2.78
C VAL A 82 -18.02 -5.74 2.18
N PRO A 83 -18.59 -4.80 1.39
CA PRO A 83 -19.97 -4.90 0.91
C PRO A 83 -20.25 -6.17 0.11
N ASN A 84 -21.21 -6.98 0.55
CA ASN A 84 -21.60 -8.27 -0.07
C ASN A 84 -20.57 -9.41 0.04
N PHE A 85 -19.45 -9.20 0.73
CA PHE A 85 -18.45 -10.22 1.00
C PHE A 85 -18.41 -10.59 2.48
N GLN A 86 -17.89 -11.77 2.77
CA GLN A 86 -17.59 -12.23 4.12
C GLN A 86 -16.25 -12.94 4.11
N TYR A 87 -15.50 -12.83 5.20
CA TYR A 87 -14.25 -13.55 5.41
C TYR A 87 -13.20 -13.27 4.32
N ILE A 88 -13.04 -12.00 3.96
CA ILE A 88 -12.04 -11.56 2.99
C ILE A 88 -10.69 -11.48 3.67
N LEU A 89 -9.77 -12.34 3.24
CA LEU A 89 -8.46 -12.50 3.85
C LEU A 89 -7.36 -11.98 2.93
N ILE A 90 -6.21 -11.63 3.53
CA ILE A 90 -4.95 -11.49 2.79
C ILE A 90 -4.15 -12.77 3.01
N HIS A 91 -3.82 -13.49 1.95
CA HIS A 91 -3.19 -14.81 2.10
C HIS A 91 -2.28 -15.20 0.94
N THR A 92 -1.51 -16.28 1.15
CA THR A 92 -0.66 -16.86 0.11
C THR A 92 -1.51 -17.60 -0.91
N GLY A 93 -1.19 -17.43 -2.18
CA GLY A 93 -1.74 -18.16 -3.33
C GLY A 93 -0.91 -17.81 -4.55
N ASN A 94 -1.19 -18.42 -5.69
CA ASN A 94 -0.43 -18.14 -6.93
C ASN A 94 -1.30 -17.78 -8.13
N THR A 95 -2.59 -18.09 -8.10
CA THR A 95 -3.54 -17.98 -9.22
C THR A 95 -4.89 -17.49 -8.70
N ASP A 96 -5.70 -16.91 -9.59
CA ASP A 96 -7.10 -16.49 -9.37
C ASP A 96 -7.98 -17.55 -8.69
N SER A 97 -7.83 -18.82 -9.08
CA SER A 97 -8.57 -19.96 -8.52
C SER A 97 -8.39 -20.15 -7.01
N HIS A 98 -7.40 -19.48 -6.41
CA HIS A 98 -7.15 -19.47 -4.98
C HIS A 98 -7.73 -18.26 -4.26
N THR A 99 -8.23 -17.23 -4.95
CA THR A 99 -8.65 -15.99 -4.30
C THR A 99 -10.04 -16.17 -3.67
N ALA A 100 -11.00 -16.78 -4.37
CA ALA A 100 -12.40 -16.81 -3.95
C ALA A 100 -12.93 -15.44 -3.44
N GLY A 101 -12.42 -14.33 -4.01
CA GLY A 101 -12.64 -12.94 -3.59
C GLY A 101 -11.68 -12.37 -2.54
N CYS A 102 -10.66 -13.12 -2.10
CA CYS A 102 -9.60 -12.67 -1.19
C CYS A 102 -8.46 -11.94 -1.93
N LEU A 103 -7.56 -11.31 -1.17
CA LEU A 103 -6.35 -10.68 -1.72
C LEU A 103 -5.18 -11.66 -1.67
N LEU A 104 -4.61 -12.01 -2.83
CA LEU A 104 -3.34 -12.72 -2.91
C LEU A 104 -2.17 -11.73 -2.95
N ILE A 105 -1.02 -12.15 -2.42
CA ILE A 105 0.23 -11.37 -2.46
C ILE A 105 1.40 -12.21 -2.97
N GLY A 106 2.36 -11.57 -3.64
CA GLY A 106 3.59 -12.22 -4.16
C GLY A 106 4.75 -11.25 -4.41
N GLU A 107 5.95 -11.81 -4.58
CA GLU A 107 7.19 -11.08 -4.90
C GLU A 107 7.31 -10.78 -6.39
N THR A 108 6.62 -11.54 -7.24
CA THR A 108 6.55 -11.31 -8.69
C THR A 108 5.12 -11.38 -9.18
N GLN A 109 4.87 -10.80 -10.35
CA GLN A 109 3.56 -10.76 -11.00
C GLN A 109 3.73 -10.96 -12.50
N GLN A 110 2.85 -11.76 -13.10
CA GLN A 110 2.79 -11.95 -14.54
C GLN A 110 1.82 -10.94 -15.16
N ASP A 111 2.25 -10.38 -16.29
CA ASP A 111 1.42 -9.56 -17.18
C ASP A 111 0.17 -10.34 -17.65
N LEU A 112 -1.02 -9.75 -17.44
CA LEU A 112 -2.30 -10.35 -17.82
C LEU A 112 -2.49 -10.47 -19.34
N ASP A 113 -1.70 -9.75 -20.16
CA ASP A 113 -1.75 -9.91 -21.62
C ASP A 113 -1.12 -11.24 -22.07
N LYS A 114 -0.35 -11.92 -21.20
CA LYS A 114 0.21 -13.25 -21.46
C LYS A 114 -0.73 -14.40 -21.11
N GLY A 115 -1.81 -14.13 -20.38
CA GLY A 115 -2.74 -15.17 -19.92
C GLY A 115 -3.82 -14.61 -19.00
N LYS A 116 -5.03 -15.18 -19.12
CA LYS A 116 -6.25 -14.64 -18.50
C LYS A 116 -6.33 -14.85 -16.98
N ASP A 117 -5.72 -15.91 -16.46
CA ASP A 117 -5.89 -16.37 -15.06
C ASP A 117 -5.03 -15.57 -14.05
N GLY A 118 -4.05 -14.80 -14.54
CA GLY A 118 -3.09 -14.08 -13.71
C GLY A 118 -2.17 -14.98 -12.87
N PHE A 119 -1.01 -14.45 -12.48
CA PHE A 119 -0.09 -15.20 -11.63
C PHE A 119 0.74 -14.29 -10.74
N VAL A 120 0.86 -14.67 -9.47
CA VAL A 120 1.84 -14.10 -8.54
C VAL A 120 2.81 -15.16 -8.04
N GLY A 121 4.11 -14.89 -8.13
CA GLY A 121 5.18 -15.78 -7.67
C GLY A 121 5.69 -15.41 -6.28
N GLY A 122 6.32 -16.36 -5.58
CA GLY A 122 6.96 -16.08 -4.29
C GLY A 122 6.01 -15.70 -3.14
N SER A 123 4.72 -16.06 -3.22
CA SER A 123 3.70 -15.66 -2.24
C SER A 123 4.00 -16.05 -0.79
N GLY A 124 4.67 -17.19 -0.59
CA GLY A 124 5.13 -17.61 0.73
C GLY A 124 6.12 -16.63 1.37
N ASP A 125 7.03 -16.07 0.58
CA ASP A 125 8.07 -15.18 1.08
C ASP A 125 7.54 -13.75 1.24
N ALA A 126 6.72 -13.28 0.28
CA ALA A 126 5.96 -12.05 0.42
C ALA A 126 5.13 -12.03 1.71
N TYR A 127 4.42 -13.13 2.01
CA TYR A 127 3.63 -13.24 3.24
C TYR A 127 4.49 -13.25 4.51
N LYS A 128 5.64 -13.93 4.51
CA LYS A 128 6.55 -13.94 5.67
C LYS A 128 7.16 -12.55 5.96
N LYS A 129 7.38 -11.74 4.93
CA LYS A 129 7.86 -10.36 5.04
C LYS A 129 6.75 -9.40 5.49
N PHE A 130 5.57 -9.51 4.91
CA PHE A 130 4.44 -8.62 5.13
C PHE A 130 3.71 -8.88 6.46
N TYR A 131 3.34 -10.14 6.72
CA TYR A 131 2.43 -10.49 7.81
C TYR A 131 2.91 -10.04 9.20
N PRO A 132 4.19 -10.21 9.60
CA PRO A 132 4.66 -9.78 10.91
C PRO A 132 4.44 -8.30 11.16
N LYS A 133 4.66 -7.43 10.15
CA LYS A 133 4.49 -5.98 10.27
C LYS A 133 3.06 -5.63 10.68
N VAL A 134 2.08 -6.21 9.98
CA VAL A 134 0.66 -5.93 10.23
C VAL A 134 0.17 -6.60 11.50
N ARG A 135 0.59 -7.85 11.74
CA ARG A 135 0.29 -8.60 12.97
C ARG A 135 0.74 -7.82 14.21
N ASP A 136 1.97 -7.33 14.21
CA ASP A 136 2.55 -6.66 15.37
C ASP A 136 1.87 -5.31 15.62
N ALA A 137 1.53 -4.56 14.58
CA ALA A 137 0.70 -3.35 14.68
C ALA A 137 -0.67 -3.65 15.33
N LEU A 138 -1.35 -4.71 14.87
CA LEU A 138 -2.65 -5.11 15.44
C LEU A 138 -2.54 -5.56 16.90
N ILE A 139 -1.50 -6.31 17.27
CA ILE A 139 -1.24 -6.73 18.65
C ILE A 139 -0.96 -5.52 19.55
N ALA A 140 -0.24 -4.53 19.04
CA ALA A 140 0.00 -3.25 19.70
C ALA A 140 -1.26 -2.36 19.78
N ARG A 141 -2.43 -2.86 19.33
CA ARG A 141 -3.71 -2.13 19.27
C ARG A 141 -3.66 -0.89 18.36
N GLU A 142 -2.73 -0.86 17.42
CA GLU A 142 -2.71 0.14 16.36
C GLU A 142 -3.87 -0.13 15.40
N LYS A 143 -4.60 0.93 15.01
CA LYS A 143 -5.61 0.82 13.96
C LYS A 143 -4.93 0.55 12.62
N VAL A 144 -5.33 -0.52 11.94
CA VAL A 144 -4.86 -0.86 10.59
C VAL A 144 -6.01 -0.74 9.60
N THR A 145 -5.79 0.01 8.52
CA THR A 145 -6.74 0.10 7.40
C THR A 145 -6.09 -0.30 6.08
N ILE A 146 -6.91 -0.75 5.13
CA ILE A 146 -6.51 -1.02 3.76
C ILE A 146 -7.42 -0.30 2.78
N LYS A 147 -6.82 0.50 1.91
CA LYS A 147 -7.53 1.24 0.87
C LYS A 147 -7.32 0.57 -0.48
N TYR A 148 -8.41 0.38 -1.23
CA TYR A 148 -8.39 -0.07 -2.61
C TYR A 148 -8.62 1.10 -3.55
N SER A 149 -7.73 1.26 -4.51
CA SER A 149 -7.82 2.27 -5.57
C SER A 149 -7.32 1.71 -6.89
N ASN A 150 -7.78 2.30 -7.99
CA ASN A 150 -7.16 2.08 -9.28
C ASN A 150 -5.96 3.02 -9.41
N ILE A 151 -4.94 2.60 -10.17
CA ILE A 151 -3.86 3.48 -10.56
C ILE A 151 -4.47 4.72 -11.24
N ASN A 152 -4.15 5.88 -10.70
CA ASN A 152 -4.51 7.15 -11.30
C ASN A 152 -3.23 7.92 -11.57
N LEU A 153 -2.82 7.94 -12.84
CA LEU A 153 -1.70 8.75 -13.32
C LEU A 153 -2.20 10.12 -13.85
N ASP A 154 -3.51 10.27 -13.99
CA ASP A 154 -4.18 11.49 -14.42
C ASP A 154 -4.51 12.35 -13.20
N SER A 155 -3.49 12.93 -12.53
CA SER A 155 -3.64 14.16 -11.73
C SER A 155 -2.36 14.53 -10.97
N ASN A 156 -1.42 15.16 -11.66
CA ASN A 156 -1.27 16.62 -11.64
C ASN A 156 -0.64 16.97 -12.99
N GLU A 157 -0.93 18.14 -13.57
CA GLU A 157 0.03 18.68 -14.54
C GLU A 157 1.43 18.55 -13.92
N LEU A 158 2.41 18.08 -14.69
CA LEU A 158 3.81 18.20 -14.34
C LEU A 158 4.12 19.70 -14.22
N SER A 159 3.80 20.25 -13.06
CA SER A 159 4.09 21.61 -12.70
C SER A 159 5.57 21.61 -12.35
N ASN A 160 6.38 22.21 -13.22
CA ASN A 160 7.73 22.64 -12.85
C ASN A 160 7.70 23.77 -11.80
N LYS A 161 6.52 24.20 -11.30
CA LYS A 161 6.48 25.05 -10.11
C LYS A 161 6.98 24.22 -8.94
N GLN A 162 8.08 24.71 -8.40
CA GLN A 162 8.69 24.29 -7.17
C GLN A 162 7.60 24.07 -6.10
N THR A 163 7.49 22.86 -5.56
CA THR A 163 6.65 22.58 -4.38
C THR A 163 7.28 23.26 -3.17
N ASP A 164 6.46 23.75 -2.24
CA ASP A 164 6.96 24.41 -1.02
C ASP A 164 7.95 23.54 -0.22
N ASP A 165 7.85 22.21 -0.33
CA ASP A 165 8.71 21.23 0.33
C ASP A 165 10.12 21.09 -0.27
N VAL A 166 10.37 21.62 -1.48
CA VAL A 166 11.66 21.47 -2.18
C VAL A 166 12.25 22.85 -2.48
N MET A 167 12.90 23.46 -1.50
CA MET A 167 13.77 24.60 -1.73
C MET A 167 15.09 24.10 -2.36
N LEU A 168 15.43 24.57 -3.58
CA LEU A 168 16.79 24.38 -4.10
C LEU A 168 17.78 25.00 -3.11
N THR A 169 18.75 24.21 -2.62
CA THR A 169 19.78 24.66 -1.66
C THR A 169 20.48 25.94 -2.13
N LYS A 170 20.76 26.02 -3.44
CA LYS A 170 21.34 27.21 -4.06
C LYS A 170 20.49 28.48 -3.88
N LEU A 171 19.16 28.35 -3.95
CA LEU A 171 18.24 29.48 -3.81
C LEU A 171 18.13 29.94 -2.34
N VAL A 172 18.31 29.02 -1.40
CA VAL A 172 18.44 29.33 0.03
C VAL A 172 19.75 30.06 0.29
N ASP A 173 20.87 29.56 -0.23
CA ASP A 173 22.19 30.17 -0.09
C ASP A 173 22.23 31.59 -0.68
N ASP A 174 21.64 31.79 -1.87
CA ASP A 174 21.56 33.10 -2.51
C ASP A 174 20.75 34.11 -1.69
N LYS A 175 19.61 33.68 -1.13
CA LYS A 175 18.79 34.52 -0.23
C LYS A 175 19.54 34.82 1.08
N PHE A 176 20.23 33.84 1.64
CA PHE A 176 21.00 34.00 2.88
C PHE A 176 22.16 34.99 2.68
N ASN A 177 22.87 34.89 1.56
CA ASN A 177 23.93 35.81 1.17
C ASN A 177 23.41 37.25 0.99
N LYS A 178 22.22 37.40 0.39
CA LYS A 178 21.59 38.72 0.25
C LYS A 178 21.26 39.33 1.61
N ILE A 179 20.68 38.55 2.53
CA ILE A 179 20.37 39.01 3.89
C ILE A 179 21.64 39.43 4.63
N ILE A 180 22.71 38.62 4.56
CA ILE A 180 24.01 38.97 5.19
C ILE A 180 24.55 40.30 4.64
N LYS A 181 24.46 40.51 3.32
CA LYS A 181 24.91 41.75 2.70
C LYS A 181 24.13 42.97 3.19
N GLU A 182 22.81 42.87 3.29
CA GLU A 182 21.95 43.95 3.80
C GLU A 182 22.22 44.24 5.29
N LEU A 183 22.41 43.22 6.11
CA LEU A 183 22.78 43.35 7.53
C LEU A 183 24.13 44.07 7.70
N ASN A 184 25.12 43.72 6.88
CA ASN A 184 26.42 44.39 6.91
C ASN A 184 26.32 45.87 6.51
N ALA A 185 25.52 46.19 5.50
CA ALA A 185 25.28 47.58 5.10
C ALA A 185 24.62 48.39 6.23
N LEU A 186 23.60 47.82 6.90
CA LEU A 186 22.96 48.44 8.06
C LEU A 186 23.93 48.66 9.22
N LYS A 187 24.78 47.66 9.51
CA LYS A 187 25.82 47.76 10.55
C LYS A 187 26.79 48.90 10.27
N THR A 188 27.24 49.05 9.01
CA THR A 188 28.12 50.16 8.61
C THR A 188 27.43 51.52 8.77
N ILE A 189 26.17 51.64 8.37
CA ILE A 189 25.39 52.89 8.55
C ILE A 189 25.26 53.24 10.03
N GLN A 190 25.02 52.26 10.90
CA GLN A 190 24.88 52.47 12.33
C GLN A 190 26.20 52.89 12.99
N LEU A 191 27.33 52.26 12.60
CA LEU A 191 28.66 52.64 13.07
C LEU A 191 29.00 54.09 12.70
N ASN A 192 28.64 54.51 11.49
CA ASN A 192 28.88 55.89 11.02
C ASN A 192 27.98 56.95 11.68
N LYS A 193 26.92 56.54 12.40
CA LYS A 193 26.07 57.45 13.19
C LYS A 193 26.55 57.64 14.63
N ILE A 194 27.51 56.83 15.08
CA ILE A 194 28.05 56.83 16.44
C ILE A 194 29.44 57.50 16.49
N GLN A 195 30.03 57.81 15.34
CA GLN A 195 31.18 58.72 15.19
C GLN A 195 30.72 60.16 14.99
#